data_AF-A0A956BAQ6-F1
#
_entry.id   AF-A0A956BAQ6-F1
#
_cell.length_a   1.000
_cell.length_b   1.000
_cell.length_c   1.000
_cell.angle_alpha   90.00
_cell.angle_beta   90.00
_cell.angle_gamma   90.00
#
_symmetry.space_group_name_H-M   'P 1'
#
loop_
_entity.id
_entity.type
_entity.pdbx_description
1 polymer ?
#
loop_
_entity_poly.entity_id
_entity_poly.type
_entity_poly.pdbx_seq_one_letter_code
_entity_poly.pdbx_strand_id
1 'polypeptide(L)'
;MTPPALQPLRRLVGLETEYAIRFSPAWPQAPRPGNDRIYDAVVRAVEAQVPTRAGRRRMGRKRVFTANGGSVCYESLPQASHGGLLEGASPECRGPSELLLYQQAQEALLVRACADAAETLSSEGYPGEVGLLKNGRDGFGNVYGPQENFEVEVARGPALWAWRAGLALLVPPLLVLIPIAWTMLIAVLA
;
A
#
# COMPACT_ATOMS: atom_id res chain seq x y z
N MET A 1 -14.83 -34.09 -4.39
CA MET A 1 -13.61 -33.38 -4.84
C MET A 1 -14.02 -32.35 -5.88
N THR A 2 -13.77 -31.07 -5.62
CA THR A 2 -14.09 -29.98 -6.57
C THR A 2 -13.10 -30.02 -7.73
N PRO A 3 -13.53 -29.87 -9.00
CA PRO A 3 -12.64 -29.93 -10.14
C PRO A 3 -11.55 -28.84 -10.07
N PRO A 4 -10.30 -29.15 -10.47
CA PRO A 4 -9.14 -28.25 -10.33
C PRO A 4 -9.32 -26.91 -11.08
N ALA A 5 -10.13 -26.88 -12.13
CA ALA A 5 -10.35 -25.69 -12.96
C ALA A 5 -11.08 -24.52 -12.25
N LEU A 6 -11.80 -24.77 -11.15
CA LEU A 6 -12.52 -23.72 -10.40
C LEU A 6 -11.78 -23.22 -9.16
N GLN A 7 -10.57 -23.73 -8.88
CA GLN A 7 -9.83 -23.36 -7.68
C GLN A 7 -9.37 -21.88 -7.63
N PRO A 8 -8.92 -21.24 -8.73
CA PRO A 8 -8.49 -19.84 -8.69
C PRO A 8 -9.62 -18.88 -8.30
N LEU A 9 -10.85 -19.18 -8.72
CA LEU A 9 -12.03 -18.33 -8.50
C LEU A 9 -12.62 -18.42 -7.09
N ARG A 10 -12.12 -19.30 -6.23
CA ARG A 10 -12.62 -19.50 -4.85
C ARG A 10 -11.60 -19.19 -3.76
N ARG A 11 -10.35 -18.92 -4.14
CA ARG A 11 -9.27 -18.51 -3.24
C ARG A 11 -9.51 -17.11 -2.73
N LEU A 12 -8.93 -16.82 -1.57
CA LEU A 12 -8.80 -15.43 -1.15
C LEU A 12 -7.83 -14.71 -2.10
N VAL A 13 -8.26 -13.55 -2.57
CA VAL A 13 -7.49 -12.65 -3.42
C VAL A 13 -7.54 -11.24 -2.82
N GLY A 14 -6.48 -10.47 -3.02
CA GLY A 14 -6.39 -9.09 -2.58
C GLY A 14 -5.63 -8.24 -3.59
N LEU A 15 -5.88 -6.94 -3.58
CA LEU A 15 -5.21 -5.97 -4.44
C LEU A 15 -4.74 -4.80 -3.60
N GLU A 16 -3.45 -4.50 -3.70
CA GLU A 16 -2.83 -3.28 -3.19
C GLU A 16 -2.58 -2.37 -4.39
N THR A 17 -3.06 -1.13 -4.32
CA THR A 17 -2.92 -0.14 -5.38
C THR A 17 -2.19 1.08 -4.84
N GLU A 18 -1.02 1.33 -5.40
CA GLU A 18 -0.28 2.57 -5.16
C GLU A 18 -0.80 3.69 -6.08
N TYR A 19 -1.10 4.84 -5.48
CA TYR A 19 -1.53 6.05 -6.16
C TYR A 19 -0.46 7.13 -5.99
N ALA A 20 0.00 7.69 -7.12
CA ALA A 20 0.84 8.87 -7.08
C ALA A 20 0.02 10.10 -6.68
N ILE A 21 0.51 10.82 -5.68
CA ILE A 21 -0.13 12.02 -5.14
C ILE A 21 0.21 13.20 -6.06
N ARG A 22 -0.83 13.88 -6.56
CA ARG A 22 -0.74 15.13 -7.32
C ARG A 22 -1.30 16.27 -6.48
N PHE A 23 -0.57 17.38 -6.43
CA PHE A 23 -1.09 18.66 -5.97
C PHE A 23 -0.87 19.74 -7.02
N SER A 24 -1.95 20.39 -7.44
CA SER A 24 -1.92 21.52 -8.38
C SER A 24 -2.25 22.81 -7.63
N PRO A 25 -1.24 23.66 -7.35
CA PRO A 25 -1.45 24.92 -6.63
C PRO A 25 -2.44 25.82 -7.36
N ALA A 26 -3.25 26.59 -6.60
CA ALA A 26 -4.22 27.51 -7.16
C ALA A 26 -3.58 28.65 -8.00
N TRP A 27 -2.31 28.96 -7.73
CA TRP A 27 -1.48 29.86 -8.56
C TRP A 27 0.01 29.42 -8.50
N PRO A 28 0.86 29.81 -9.47
CA PRO A 28 2.21 29.25 -9.61
C PRO A 28 3.13 29.38 -8.38
N GLN A 29 2.96 30.44 -7.59
CA GLN A 29 3.75 30.72 -6.39
C GLN A 29 3.08 30.25 -5.08
N ALA A 30 1.89 29.65 -5.15
CA ALA A 30 1.22 29.18 -3.93
C ALA A 30 2.05 28.07 -3.27
N PRO A 31 2.08 28.01 -1.93
CA PRO A 31 2.86 27.00 -1.22
C PRO A 31 2.37 25.59 -1.57
N ARG A 32 3.31 24.64 -1.64
CA ARG A 32 3.03 23.22 -1.87
C ARG A 32 3.18 22.44 -0.55
N PRO A 33 2.17 21.66 -0.14
CA PRO A 33 2.31 20.75 0.98
C PRO A 33 3.16 19.53 0.55
N GLY A 34 3.80 18.88 1.53
CA GLY A 34 4.42 17.57 1.30
C GLY A 34 3.35 16.48 1.09
N ASN A 35 3.73 15.41 0.40
CA ASN A 35 2.85 14.27 0.12
C ASN A 35 2.29 13.62 1.38
N ASP A 36 3.05 13.66 2.48
CA ASP A 36 2.63 13.20 3.79
C ASP A 36 1.49 14.02 4.39
N ARG A 37 1.53 15.34 4.20
CA ARG A 37 0.47 16.23 4.65
C ARG A 37 -0.78 16.09 3.79
N ILE A 38 -0.61 15.89 2.48
CA ILE A 38 -1.72 15.56 1.58
C ILE A 38 -2.35 14.23 2.00
N TYR A 39 -1.54 13.22 2.28
CA TYR A 39 -1.99 11.94 2.80
C TYR A 39 -2.80 12.09 4.08
N ASP A 40 -2.30 12.84 5.07
CA ASP A 40 -3.01 13.09 6.33
C ASP A 40 -4.37 13.78 6.09
N ALA A 41 -4.44 14.72 5.13
CA ALA A 41 -5.70 15.36 4.75
C ALA A 41 -6.68 14.38 4.09
N VAL A 42 -6.22 13.53 3.17
CA VAL A 42 -7.05 12.50 2.53
C VAL A 42 -7.55 11.48 3.55
N VAL A 43 -6.70 11.03 4.48
CA VAL A 43 -7.12 10.10 5.54
C VAL A 43 -8.17 10.74 6.44
N ARG A 44 -8.00 11.99 6.88
CA ARG A 44 -9.01 12.68 7.69
C ARG A 44 -10.36 12.76 6.96
N ALA A 45 -10.34 13.01 5.65
CA ALA A 45 -11.55 13.00 4.83
C ALA A 45 -12.19 11.60 4.75
N VAL A 46 -11.39 10.53 4.58
CA VAL A 46 -11.89 9.15 4.64
C VAL A 46 -12.54 8.83 5.99
N GLU A 47 -11.90 9.21 7.10
CA GLU A 47 -12.41 9.01 8.46
C GLU A 47 -13.73 9.77 8.71
N ALA A 48 -13.94 10.90 8.03
CA ALA A 48 -15.20 11.65 8.09
C ALA A 48 -16.33 11.00 7.27
N GLN A 49 -16.01 10.25 6.22
CA GLN A 49 -17.00 9.64 5.32
C GLN A 49 -17.43 8.23 5.75
N VAL A 50 -16.52 7.44 6.35
CA VAL A 50 -16.79 6.05 6.74
C VAL A 50 -16.20 5.71 8.10
N PRO A 51 -16.76 4.74 8.85
CA PRO A 51 -16.12 4.30 10.09
C PRO A 51 -14.76 3.68 9.80
N THR A 52 -13.76 4.05 10.60
CA THR A 52 -12.39 3.57 10.48
C THR A 52 -11.81 3.08 11.80
N ARG A 53 -10.70 2.33 11.68
CA ARG A 53 -9.84 1.93 12.80
C ARG A 53 -8.37 2.09 12.41
N ALA A 54 -7.58 2.66 13.32
CA ALA A 54 -6.14 2.76 13.12
C ALA A 54 -5.48 1.37 13.15
N GLY A 55 -4.60 1.11 12.19
CA GLY A 55 -3.72 -0.05 12.16
C GLY A 55 -2.45 0.18 12.98
N ARG A 56 -1.88 -0.90 13.56
CA ARG A 56 -0.55 -0.83 14.18
C ARG A 56 0.52 -1.12 13.11
N ARG A 57 1.47 -0.20 12.89
CA ARG A 57 2.72 -0.46 12.16
C ARG A 57 3.91 -0.31 13.11
N ARG A 58 4.89 -1.22 13.02
CA ARG A 58 6.12 -1.23 13.86
C ARG A 58 7.11 -0.12 13.50
N MET A 59 7.12 0.32 12.25
CA MET A 59 7.89 1.45 11.72
C MET A 59 7.09 2.04 10.56
N GLY A 60 6.79 3.34 10.60
CA GLY A 60 6.11 4.07 9.51
C GLY A 60 4.77 4.71 9.89
N ARG A 61 4.34 5.63 9.02
CA ARG A 61 3.14 6.47 9.17
C ARG A 61 1.84 5.64 9.07
N LYS A 62 0.75 6.28 9.54
CA LYS A 62 -0.56 5.70 9.89
C LYS A 62 -1.15 4.85 8.76
N ARG A 63 -1.58 3.62 9.05
CA ARG A 63 -2.54 2.86 8.24
C ARG A 63 -3.92 3.03 8.88
N VAL A 64 -4.95 3.22 8.08
CA VAL A 64 -6.35 3.20 8.53
C VAL A 64 -7.09 2.08 7.82
N PHE A 65 -7.86 1.31 8.58
CA PHE A 65 -8.77 0.29 8.07
C PHE A 65 -10.17 0.88 7.99
N THR A 66 -10.86 0.68 6.88
CA THR A 66 -12.25 1.09 6.67
C THR A 66 -13.21 -0.02 7.11
N ALA A 67 -14.45 0.34 7.44
CA ALA A 67 -15.47 -0.60 7.92
C ALA A 67 -15.77 -1.77 6.95
N ASN A 68 -15.44 -1.61 5.67
CA ASN A 68 -15.62 -2.62 4.64
C ASN A 68 -14.44 -3.61 4.54
N GLY A 69 -13.45 -3.50 5.44
CA GLY A 69 -12.27 -4.37 5.52
C GLY A 69 -11.07 -3.92 4.70
N GLY A 70 -11.21 -2.89 3.86
CA GLY A 70 -10.09 -2.29 3.13
C GLY A 70 -9.18 -1.46 4.03
N SER A 71 -8.08 -0.96 3.47
CA SER A 71 -7.19 -0.04 4.19
C SER A 71 -6.52 0.99 3.29
N VAL A 72 -6.11 2.10 3.90
CA VAL A 72 -5.31 3.14 3.26
C VAL A 72 -4.05 3.36 4.10
N CYS A 73 -2.88 3.43 3.47
CA CYS A 73 -1.63 3.77 4.15
C CYS A 73 -0.74 4.69 3.31
N TYR A 74 0.20 5.34 4.01
CA TYR A 74 1.27 6.09 3.36
C TYR A 74 2.44 5.16 3.10
N GLU A 75 2.76 4.93 1.83
CA GLU A 75 3.91 4.14 1.43
C GLU A 75 5.06 5.09 1.05
N SER A 76 6.22 4.89 1.65
CA SER A 76 7.37 5.75 1.43
C SER A 76 8.65 5.01 1.75
N LEU A 77 9.59 5.02 0.81
CA LEU A 77 10.93 4.51 1.05
C LEU A 77 11.71 5.48 1.95
N PRO A 78 12.55 4.99 2.89
CA PRO A 78 13.40 5.84 3.73
C PRO A 78 14.26 6.83 2.93
N GLN A 79 14.64 6.47 1.70
CA GLN A 79 15.45 7.28 0.79
C GLN A 79 14.62 8.27 -0.03
N ALA A 80 13.29 8.11 -0.10
CA ALA A 80 12.37 8.95 -0.85
C ALA A 80 11.63 9.93 0.07
N SER A 81 12.40 10.83 0.69
CA SER A 81 11.91 11.79 1.70
C SER A 81 10.80 12.74 1.23
N HIS A 82 10.63 12.91 -0.09
CA HIS A 82 9.65 13.80 -0.70
C HIS A 82 8.67 13.07 -1.65
N GLY A 83 8.79 11.75 -1.81
CA GLY A 83 8.16 10.98 -2.90
C GLY A 83 7.21 9.87 -2.44
N GLY A 84 6.53 10.03 -1.31
CA GLY A 84 5.60 9.01 -0.81
C GLY A 84 4.31 8.92 -1.63
N LEU A 85 3.71 7.73 -1.59
CA LEU A 85 2.51 7.33 -2.30
C LEU A 85 1.37 7.10 -1.30
N LEU A 86 0.15 7.18 -1.80
CA LEU A 86 -1.01 6.64 -1.08
C LEU A 86 -1.21 5.21 -1.57
N GLU A 87 -1.20 4.23 -0.68
CA GLU A 87 -1.53 2.85 -0.98
C GLU A 87 -2.92 2.53 -0.45
N GLY A 88 -3.79 2.00 -1.31
CA GLY A 88 -5.08 1.45 -0.94
C GLY A 88 -5.07 -0.07 -1.10
N ALA A 89 -5.44 -0.81 -0.04
CA ALA A 89 -5.56 -2.26 -0.07
C ALA A 89 -7.03 -2.69 0.04
N SER A 90 -7.46 -3.57 -0.85
CA SER A 90 -8.76 -4.24 -0.76
C SER A 90 -8.86 -5.09 0.52
N PRO A 91 -10.07 -5.43 1.01
CA PRO A 91 -10.22 -6.57 1.90
C PRO A 91 -9.84 -7.87 1.20
N GLU A 92 -9.73 -8.96 1.95
CA GLU A 92 -9.64 -10.30 1.39
C GLU A 92 -10.96 -10.68 0.69
N CYS A 93 -10.90 -10.89 -0.62
CA CYS A 93 -12.06 -11.15 -1.48
C CYS A 93 -12.08 -12.61 -1.95
N ARG A 94 -13.26 -13.17 -2.20
CA ARG A 94 -13.45 -14.48 -2.82
C ARG A 94 -13.71 -14.33 -4.32
N GLY A 95 -12.61 -14.28 -5.06
CA GLY A 95 -12.62 -14.21 -6.52
C GLY A 95 -12.68 -12.79 -7.09
N PRO A 96 -12.55 -12.66 -8.42
CA PRO A 96 -12.25 -11.39 -9.08
C PRO A 96 -13.42 -10.40 -9.08
N SER A 97 -14.67 -10.87 -9.12
CA SER A 97 -15.84 -9.97 -9.14
C SER A 97 -15.97 -9.18 -7.84
N GLU A 98 -15.81 -9.85 -6.68
CA GLU A 98 -15.81 -9.18 -5.38
C GLU A 98 -14.61 -8.25 -5.25
N LEU A 99 -13.43 -8.68 -5.69
CA LEU A 99 -12.22 -7.86 -5.70
C LEU A 99 -12.41 -6.55 -6.48
N LEU A 100 -12.98 -6.62 -7.68
CA LEU A 100 -13.25 -5.45 -8.51
C LEU A 100 -14.27 -4.51 -7.88
N LEU A 101 -15.31 -5.04 -7.24
CA LEU A 101 -16.28 -4.24 -6.49
C LEU A 101 -15.60 -3.43 -5.37
N TYR A 102 -14.75 -4.07 -4.59
CA TYR A 102 -14.02 -3.38 -3.52
C TYR A 102 -12.99 -2.39 -4.03
N GLN A 103 -12.30 -2.70 -5.14
CA GLN A 103 -11.39 -1.75 -5.78
C GLN A 103 -12.14 -0.49 -6.26
N GLN A 104 -13.28 -0.65 -6.91
CA GLN A 104 -14.11 0.47 -7.36
C GLN A 104 -14.66 1.27 -6.18
N ALA A 105 -15.09 0.60 -5.11
CA ALA A 105 -15.57 1.28 -3.90
C ALA A 105 -14.45 2.10 -3.23
N GLN A 106 -13.23 1.56 -3.17
CA GLN A 106 -12.06 2.26 -2.67
C GLN A 106 -11.73 3.50 -3.52
N GLU A 107 -11.71 3.37 -4.84
CA GLU A 107 -11.47 4.50 -5.76
C GLU A 107 -12.53 5.59 -5.60
N ALA A 108 -13.81 5.21 -5.53
CA ALA A 108 -14.90 6.16 -5.34
C ALA A 108 -14.80 6.91 -4.00
N LEU A 109 -14.38 6.22 -2.93
CA LEU A 109 -14.13 6.84 -1.62
C LEU A 109 -12.95 7.81 -1.68
N LEU A 110 -11.83 7.41 -2.29
CA LEU A 110 -10.64 8.24 -2.42
C LEU A 110 -10.88 9.48 -3.30
N VAL A 111 -11.64 9.37 -4.38
CA VAL A 111 -12.02 10.51 -5.24
C VAL A 111 -12.80 11.56 -4.44
N ARG A 112 -13.80 11.13 -3.65
CA ARG A 112 -14.54 12.05 -2.76
C ARG A 112 -13.61 12.66 -1.71
N ALA A 113 -12.77 11.83 -1.09
CA ALA A 113 -11.84 12.29 -0.06
C ALA A 113 -10.82 13.32 -0.58
N CYS A 114 -10.44 13.28 -1.87
CA CYS A 114 -9.56 14.28 -2.46
C CYS A 114 -10.20 15.69 -2.50
N ALA A 115 -11.51 15.78 -2.74
CA ALA A 115 -12.20 17.07 -2.74
C ALA A 115 -12.19 17.68 -1.33
N ASP A 116 -12.60 16.91 -0.31
CA ASP A 116 -12.60 17.34 1.10
C ASP A 116 -11.18 17.66 1.60
N ALA A 117 -10.18 16.89 1.14
CA ALA A 117 -8.78 17.14 1.45
C ALA A 117 -8.27 18.45 0.85
N ALA A 118 -8.69 18.81 -0.37
CA ALA A 118 -8.33 20.08 -0.99
C ALA A 118 -8.90 21.27 -0.21
N GLU A 119 -10.14 21.19 0.26
CA GLU A 119 -10.74 22.21 1.13
C GLU A 119 -9.98 22.35 2.45
N THR A 120 -9.67 21.20 3.08
CA THR A 120 -8.89 21.16 4.33
C THR A 120 -7.51 21.81 4.13
N LEU A 121 -6.77 21.41 3.09
CA LEU A 121 -5.45 21.96 2.79
C LEU A 121 -5.51 23.46 2.45
N SER A 122 -6.55 23.90 1.74
CA SER A 122 -6.75 25.32 1.46
C SER A 122 -6.91 26.13 2.75
N SER A 123 -7.68 25.60 3.72
CA SER A 123 -7.83 26.24 5.04
C SER A 123 -6.53 26.26 5.85
N GLU A 124 -5.64 25.29 5.61
CA GLU A 124 -4.29 25.24 6.21
C GLU A 124 -3.25 26.10 5.47
N GLY A 125 -3.66 26.89 4.47
CA GLY A 125 -2.78 27.78 3.72
C GLY A 125 -2.15 27.16 2.47
N TYR A 126 -2.61 25.99 2.02
CA TYR A 126 -2.18 25.32 0.79
C TYR A 126 -3.31 25.26 -0.24
N PRO A 127 -3.67 26.39 -0.87
CA PRO A 127 -4.77 26.43 -1.84
C PRO A 127 -4.36 25.71 -3.14
N GLY A 128 -5.19 24.78 -3.58
CA GLY A 128 -4.98 24.02 -4.80
C GLY A 128 -5.88 22.79 -4.90
N GLU A 129 -5.67 22.01 -5.95
CA GLU A 129 -6.36 20.74 -6.16
C GLU A 129 -5.51 19.56 -5.70
N VAL A 130 -6.16 18.58 -5.06
CA VAL A 130 -5.58 17.27 -4.75
C VAL A 130 -6.05 16.27 -5.80
N GLY A 131 -5.14 15.41 -6.26
CA GLY A 131 -5.48 14.27 -7.12
C GLY A 131 -4.65 13.05 -6.79
N LEU A 132 -5.18 11.89 -7.16
CA LEU A 132 -4.51 10.60 -7.06
C LEU A 132 -4.43 9.97 -8.44
N LEU A 133 -3.23 9.60 -8.86
CA LEU A 133 -2.98 9.00 -10.17
C LEU A 133 -2.80 7.49 -10.01
N LYS A 134 -3.67 6.71 -10.67
CA LYS A 134 -3.55 5.25 -10.74
C LYS A 134 -2.78 4.87 -12.01
N ASN A 135 -1.46 4.81 -11.89
CA ASN A 135 -0.52 4.48 -12.97
C ASN A 135 0.66 3.70 -12.40
N GLY A 136 1.57 3.22 -13.27
CA GLY A 136 2.76 2.47 -12.85
C GLY A 136 4.09 3.21 -12.99
N ARG A 137 4.07 4.46 -13.47
CA ARG A 137 5.28 5.23 -13.75
C ARG A 137 5.02 6.73 -13.88
N ASP A 138 5.84 7.56 -13.23
CA ASP A 138 5.76 9.02 -13.35
C ASP A 138 6.58 9.59 -14.52
N GLY A 139 6.52 10.91 -14.71
CA GLY A 139 7.27 11.63 -15.74
C GLY A 139 8.79 11.69 -15.51
N PHE A 140 9.26 11.36 -14.31
CA PHE A 140 10.69 11.23 -13.99
C PHE A 140 11.20 9.80 -14.19
N GLY A 141 10.31 8.87 -14.51
CA GLY A 141 10.62 7.48 -14.76
C GLY A 141 10.62 6.59 -13.52
N ASN A 142 10.22 7.10 -12.35
CA ASN A 142 10.05 6.30 -11.13
C ASN A 142 8.93 5.29 -11.33
N VAL A 143 9.12 4.07 -10.85
CA VAL A 143 8.18 2.95 -10.98
C VAL A 143 7.56 2.64 -9.63
N TYR A 144 6.25 2.41 -9.67
CA TYR A 144 5.39 2.01 -8.57
C TYR A 144 4.26 1.20 -9.18
N GLY A 145 3.44 0.51 -8.42
CA GLY A 145 2.39 -0.27 -9.06
C GLY A 145 1.54 -1.16 -8.19
N PRO A 146 0.56 -1.81 -8.82
CA PRO A 146 -0.33 -2.70 -8.12
C PRO A 146 0.40 -3.97 -7.66
N GLN A 147 0.07 -4.45 -6.46
CA GLN A 147 0.43 -5.78 -6.01
C GLN A 147 -0.81 -6.68 -5.91
N GLU A 148 -0.74 -7.84 -6.54
CA GLU A 148 -1.80 -8.85 -6.49
C GLU A 148 -1.44 -9.93 -5.46
N ASN A 149 -2.35 -10.19 -4.53
CA ASN A 149 -2.20 -11.18 -3.48
C ASN A 149 -3.11 -12.37 -3.76
N PHE A 150 -2.54 -13.57 -3.75
CA PHE A 150 -3.29 -14.82 -3.97
C PHE A 150 -3.04 -15.80 -2.83
N GLU A 151 -4.12 -16.31 -2.24
CA GLU A 151 -4.03 -17.42 -1.30
C GLU A 151 -3.53 -18.69 -2.01
N VAL A 152 -2.49 -19.28 -1.44
CA VAL A 152 -1.89 -20.52 -1.92
C VAL A 152 -1.65 -21.48 -0.76
N GLU A 153 -1.90 -22.76 -1.02
CA GLU A 153 -1.52 -23.83 -0.12
C GLU A 153 -0.10 -24.27 -0.42
N VAL A 154 0.82 -24.01 0.50
CA VAL A 154 2.25 -24.35 0.34
C VAL A 154 2.50 -25.83 0.64
N ALA A 155 1.92 -26.36 1.72
CA ALA A 155 2.01 -27.77 2.09
C ALA A 155 0.95 -28.16 3.13
N ARG A 156 0.64 -29.47 3.24
CA ARG A 156 -0.24 -30.05 4.27
C ARG A 156 0.36 -31.32 4.88
N GLY A 157 -0.11 -31.68 6.07
CA GLY A 157 0.26 -32.94 6.73
C GLY A 157 1.78 -33.10 6.91
N PRO A 158 2.36 -34.29 6.65
CA PRO A 158 3.81 -34.52 6.79
C PRO A 158 4.69 -33.60 5.93
N ALA A 159 4.22 -33.21 4.74
CA ALA A 159 4.96 -32.30 3.87
C ALA A 159 5.13 -30.90 4.50
N LEU A 160 4.16 -30.45 5.29
CA LEU A 160 4.28 -29.18 6.03
C LEU A 160 5.38 -29.25 7.10
N TRP A 161 5.55 -30.39 7.75
CA TRP A 161 6.64 -30.60 8.71
C TRP A 161 8.00 -30.63 8.02
N ALA A 162 8.10 -31.32 6.89
CA ALA A 162 9.32 -31.30 6.07
C ALA A 162 9.66 -29.88 5.58
N TRP A 163 8.68 -29.11 5.13
CA TRP A 163 8.85 -27.70 4.74
C TRP A 163 9.38 -26.85 5.90
N ARG A 164 8.76 -26.95 7.09
CA ARG A 164 9.19 -26.23 8.30
C ARG A 164 10.60 -26.61 8.73
N ALA A 165 10.94 -27.90 8.68
CA ALA A 165 12.29 -28.39 8.97
C ALA A 165 13.31 -27.82 7.97
N GLY A 166 12.96 -27.80 6.68
CA GLY A 166 13.76 -27.16 5.64
C GLY A 166 14.01 -25.68 5.92
N LEU A 167 12.97 -24.91 6.25
CA LEU A 167 13.11 -23.50 6.64
C LEU A 167 14.01 -23.32 7.87
N ALA A 168 13.89 -24.18 8.88
CA ALA A 168 14.75 -24.13 10.06
C ALA A 168 16.22 -24.42 9.73
N LEU A 169 16.47 -25.37 8.82
CA LEU A 169 17.82 -25.69 8.34
C LEU A 169 18.46 -24.55 7.52
N LEU A 170 17.66 -23.63 6.95
CA LEU A 170 18.17 -22.43 6.30
C LEU A 170 18.62 -21.34 7.29
N VAL A 171 18.23 -21.42 8.56
CA VAL A 171 18.58 -20.39 9.56
C VAL A 171 20.09 -20.31 9.82
N PRO A 172 20.82 -21.40 10.11
CA PRO A 172 22.27 -21.32 10.34
C PRO A 172 23.08 -20.70 9.18
N PRO A 173 22.89 -21.09 7.90
CA PRO A 173 23.63 -20.45 6.82
C PRO A 173 23.25 -18.97 6.66
N LEU A 174 21.99 -18.58 6.87
CA LEU A 174 21.60 -17.17 6.86
C LEU A 174 22.29 -16.36 7.96
N LEU A 175 22.42 -16.90 9.17
CA LEU A 175 23.13 -16.26 10.28
C LEU A 175 24.61 -16.03 9.99
N VAL A 176 25.23 -16.82 9.11
CA VAL A 176 26.62 -16.64 8.68
C VAL A 176 26.71 -15.71 7.47
N LEU A 177 25.86 -15.90 6.47
CA LEU A 177 25.92 -15.17 5.20
C LEU A 177 25.49 -13.70 5.36
N ILE A 178 24.53 -13.40 6.23
CA ILE A 178 24.06 -12.02 6.43
C ILE A 178 25.20 -11.12 6.96
N PRO A 179 25.90 -11.46 8.05
CA PRO A 179 27.04 -10.66 8.51
C PRO A 179 28.12 -10.49 7.45
N ILE A 180 28.47 -11.57 6.73
CA ILE A 180 29.46 -11.51 5.64
C ILE A 180 29.04 -10.51 4.56
N ALA A 181 27.78 -10.57 4.11
CA ALA A 181 27.24 -9.65 3.13
C ALA A 181 27.28 -8.19 3.62
N TRP A 182 26.94 -7.94 4.88
CA TRP A 182 27.04 -6.60 5.47
C TRP A 182 28.49 -6.12 5.58
N THR A 183 29.43 -6.98 5.99
CA THR A 183 30.85 -6.63 6.03
C THR A 183 31.38 -6.28 4.65
N MET A 184 31.02 -7.04 3.61
CA MET A 184 31.39 -6.72 2.23
C MET A 184 30.78 -5.40 1.77
N LEU A 185 29.49 -5.16 2.04
CA LEU A 185 28.81 -3.91 1.68
C LEU A 185 29.48 -2.71 2.33
N ILE A 186 29.80 -2.78 3.63
CA ILE A 186 30.51 -1.72 4.35
C ILE A 186 31.88 -1.48 3.72
N ALA A 187 32.64 -2.54 3.40
CA ALA A 187 33.95 -2.41 2.78
C ALA A 187 33.92 -1.79 1.37
N VAL A 188 32.81 -1.93 0.63
CA VAL A 188 32.62 -1.30 -0.69
C VAL A 188 32.18 0.16 -0.57
N LEU A 189 31.47 0.52 0.51
CA LEU A 189 30.94 1.87 0.74
C LEU A 189 31.88 2.78 1.56
N ALA A 190 32.90 2.21 2.21
CA ALA A 190 33.93 2.93 2.98
C ALA A 190 35.12 3.32 2.09
#